data_AF-A0A6S7GS95-F1
#
_entry.id   AF-A0A6S7GS95-F1
#
_cell.length_a   1.000
_cell.length_b   1.000
_cell.length_c   1.000
_cell.angle_alpha   90.00
_cell.angle_beta   90.00
_cell.angle_gamma   90.00
#
_symmetry.space_group_name_H-M   'P 1'
#
loop_
_entity.id
_entity.type
_entity.pdbx_description
1 polymer ?
#
loop_
_entity_poly.entity_id
_entity_poly.type
_entity_poly.pdbx_seq_one_letter_code
_entity_poly.pdbx_strand_id
1 'polypeptide(L)'
;MASSLGQLLTEEDLDYARRLVKCLKSSSDYDDVMIRNILDNNWETEPQMVSNLLHFPSVIPKDLRLPSLLRGLQETKRLYYILAASNGLCSLDLTKENDVSDVKEKLKEATLKPQGDIAIHAFMALGKLLHHPEDTEFVLRFLHCDKSTLHYNALTWLLANVKDKNEVKKVLENKAVPEDIREEGLERLESDLIEVDLNQNASFTYTPNLADFEAMRRKEQTLSEIFTELDTDQDGKIGAEELLSFCEDIGTVMTLEKAQKDIKHFDGDNDGKIVKDEWIELMFPQFNVQ
;
A
#
# COMPACT_ATOMS: atom_id res chain seq x y z
N MET A 1 18.22 28.61 -12.77
CA MET A 1 16.95 27.87 -12.59
C MET A 1 17.25 26.41 -12.84
N ALA A 2 16.82 25.51 -11.96
CA ALA A 2 16.89 24.07 -12.22
C ALA A 2 16.11 23.76 -13.52
N SER A 3 16.58 22.79 -14.31
CA SER A 3 15.81 22.30 -15.46
C SER A 3 14.48 21.71 -14.98
N SER A 4 13.47 21.63 -15.87
CA SER A 4 12.19 21.00 -15.50
C SER A 4 12.36 19.55 -15.04
N LEU A 5 13.32 18.80 -15.61
CA LEU A 5 13.69 17.48 -15.11
C LEU A 5 14.32 17.57 -13.72
N GLY A 6 15.24 18.50 -13.49
CA GLY A 6 15.85 18.72 -12.17
C GLY A 6 14.81 19.04 -11.09
N GLN A 7 13.80 19.86 -11.41
CA GLN A 7 12.67 20.12 -10.52
C GLN A 7 11.89 18.84 -10.22
N LEU A 8 11.55 18.05 -11.24
CA LEU A 8 10.86 16.78 -11.06
C LEU A 8 11.66 15.83 -10.15
N LEU A 9 12.97 15.69 -10.37
CA LEU A 9 13.81 14.73 -9.65
C LEU A 9 13.95 15.03 -8.15
N THR A 10 13.79 16.29 -7.74
CA THR A 10 13.92 16.69 -6.33
C THR A 10 12.59 17.06 -5.68
N GLU A 11 11.48 16.96 -6.40
CA GLU A 11 10.17 17.35 -5.87
C GLU A 11 9.64 16.33 -4.86
N GLU A 12 9.20 16.80 -3.70
CA GLU A 12 8.63 15.96 -2.64
C GLU A 12 7.11 15.85 -2.77
N ASP A 13 6.44 16.90 -3.28
CA ASP A 13 4.99 16.89 -3.53
C ASP A 13 4.68 16.11 -4.82
N LEU A 14 4.13 14.89 -4.67
CA LEU A 14 3.79 14.02 -5.80
C LEU A 14 2.73 14.61 -6.75
N ASP A 15 1.82 15.45 -6.26
CA ASP A 15 0.82 16.12 -7.10
C ASP A 15 1.47 17.21 -7.94
N TYR A 16 2.41 17.96 -7.35
CA TYR A 16 3.19 18.94 -8.09
C TYR A 16 4.14 18.25 -9.09
N ALA A 17 4.83 17.19 -8.68
CA ALA A 17 5.66 16.36 -9.55
C ALA A 17 4.87 15.86 -10.77
N ARG A 18 3.64 15.36 -10.56
CA ARG A 18 2.74 14.93 -11.64
C ARG A 18 2.41 16.07 -12.61
N ARG A 19 2.29 17.31 -12.14
CA ARG A 19 2.12 18.50 -13.00
C ARG A 19 3.38 18.80 -13.79
N LEU A 20 4.57 18.70 -13.18
CA LEU A 20 5.85 18.88 -13.87
C LEU A 20 6.02 17.87 -15.01
N VAL A 21 5.64 16.60 -14.80
CA VAL A 21 5.68 15.56 -15.85
C VAL A 21 4.86 15.96 -17.08
N LYS A 22 3.68 16.55 -16.89
CA LYS A 22 2.83 17.02 -18.01
C LYS A 22 3.46 18.18 -18.78
N CYS A 23 4.33 18.94 -18.14
CA CYS A 23 5.03 20.09 -18.71
C CYS A 23 6.37 19.71 -19.36
N LEU A 24 6.91 18.52 -19.07
CA LEU A 24 8.12 18.03 -19.72
C LEU A 24 7.83 17.80 -21.20
N LYS A 25 8.57 18.53 -22.06
CA LYS A 25 8.60 18.24 -23.50
C LYS A 25 9.32 16.90 -23.72
N SER A 26 9.23 16.34 -24.93
CA SER A 26 9.97 15.13 -25.31
C SER A 26 11.41 15.18 -24.79
N SER A 27 11.84 14.12 -24.09
CA SER A 27 13.15 14.01 -23.45
C SER A 27 14.27 14.39 -24.41
N SER A 28 15.23 15.20 -23.94
CA SER A 28 16.45 15.47 -24.69
C SER A 28 17.47 14.35 -24.48
N ASP A 29 18.43 14.19 -25.40
CA ASP A 29 19.53 13.22 -25.23
C ASP A 29 20.29 13.43 -23.91
N TYR A 30 20.37 14.67 -23.43
CA TYR A 30 20.98 15.00 -22.15
C TYR A 30 20.16 14.47 -20.96
N ASP A 31 18.84 14.63 -21.01
CA ASP A 31 17.93 14.13 -19.99
C ASP A 31 17.98 12.59 -19.92
N ASP A 32 18.04 11.91 -21.06
CA ASP A 32 18.19 10.46 -21.13
C ASP A 32 19.48 9.98 -20.47
N VAL A 33 20.61 10.65 -20.73
CA VAL A 33 21.90 10.33 -20.09
C VAL A 33 21.83 10.54 -18.58
N MET A 34 21.19 11.62 -18.13
CA MET A 34 21.03 11.91 -16.71
C MET A 34 20.17 10.84 -16.02
N ILE A 35 19.02 10.49 -16.60
CA ILE A 35 18.11 9.47 -16.06
C ILE A 35 18.80 8.11 -15.99
N ARG A 36 19.54 7.72 -17.05
CA ARG A 36 20.37 6.50 -17.05
C ARG A 36 21.34 6.49 -15.88
N ASN A 37 22.12 7.57 -15.71
CA ASN A 37 23.09 7.65 -14.64
C ASN A 37 22.45 7.55 -13.25
N ILE A 38 21.28 8.17 -13.04
CA ILE A 38 20.55 8.08 -11.77
C ILE A 38 20.16 6.63 -11.48
N LEU A 39 19.55 5.94 -12.44
CA LEU A 39 19.06 4.58 -12.28
C LEU A 39 20.19 3.55 -12.14
N ASP A 40 21.29 3.73 -12.87
CA ASP A 40 22.41 2.78 -12.87
C ASP A 40 23.36 3.01 -11.67
N ASN A 41 23.72 4.27 -11.40
CA ASN A 41 24.81 4.61 -10.48
C ASN A 41 24.34 5.26 -9.17
N ASN A 42 23.12 5.82 -9.12
CA ASN A 42 22.62 6.55 -7.95
C ASN A 42 21.39 5.91 -7.31
N TRP A 43 21.06 4.66 -7.67
CA TRP A 43 19.95 3.91 -7.10
C TRP A 43 19.90 3.94 -5.57
N GLU A 44 21.05 3.88 -4.91
CA GLU A 44 21.15 3.87 -3.45
C GLU A 44 21.42 5.25 -2.84
N THR A 45 22.00 6.17 -3.60
CA THR A 45 22.48 7.45 -3.05
C THR A 45 21.46 8.58 -3.21
N GLU A 46 20.55 8.48 -4.19
CA GLU A 46 19.60 9.53 -4.53
C GLU A 46 18.14 9.03 -4.47
N PRO A 47 17.62 8.72 -3.27
CA PRO A 47 16.33 8.05 -3.15
C PRO A 47 15.14 8.83 -3.66
N GLN A 48 15.15 10.16 -3.50
CA GLN A 48 14.11 11.03 -4.04
C GLN A 48 14.08 11.02 -5.58
N MET A 49 15.26 11.05 -6.21
CA MET A 49 15.35 11.06 -7.67
C MET A 49 14.87 9.73 -8.25
N VAL A 50 15.33 8.62 -7.66
CA VAL A 50 14.97 7.28 -8.10
C VAL A 50 13.48 7.04 -7.91
N SER A 51 12.91 7.36 -6.75
CA SER A 51 11.49 7.18 -6.49
C SER A 51 10.61 8.01 -7.42
N ASN A 52 10.98 9.26 -7.71
CA ASN A 52 10.25 10.09 -8.67
C ASN A 52 10.28 9.50 -10.08
N LEU A 53 11.41 8.96 -10.53
CA LEU A 53 11.48 8.25 -11.81
C LEU A 53 10.54 7.03 -11.83
N LEU A 54 10.52 6.24 -10.74
CA LEU A 54 9.66 5.07 -10.62
C LEU A 54 8.16 5.44 -10.57
N HIS A 55 7.77 6.51 -9.87
CA HIS A 55 6.39 7.00 -9.86
C HIS A 55 5.92 7.48 -11.23
N PHE A 56 6.82 8.02 -12.05
CA PHE A 56 6.52 8.65 -13.33
C PHE A 56 7.28 7.99 -14.49
N PRO A 57 7.03 6.71 -14.79
CA PRO A 57 7.85 5.95 -15.73
C PRO A 57 7.80 6.47 -17.16
N SER A 58 6.83 7.33 -17.52
CA SER A 58 6.76 8.00 -18.82
C SER A 58 8.00 8.85 -19.14
N VAL A 59 8.72 9.35 -18.12
CA VAL A 59 9.96 10.11 -18.31
C VAL A 59 11.18 9.21 -18.52
N ILE A 60 11.12 7.94 -18.12
CA ILE A 60 12.23 6.99 -18.27
C ILE A 60 12.36 6.57 -19.74
N PRO A 61 13.59 6.51 -20.30
CA PRO A 61 13.85 5.92 -21.62
C PRO A 61 13.19 4.54 -21.77
N LYS A 62 12.59 4.29 -22.94
CA LYS A 62 11.75 3.09 -23.17
C LYS A 62 12.46 1.77 -22.85
N ASP A 63 13.75 1.68 -23.18
CA ASP A 63 14.59 0.50 -22.96
C ASP A 63 14.91 0.25 -21.48
N LEU A 64 14.83 1.27 -20.63
CA LEU A 64 15.06 1.14 -19.18
C LEU A 64 13.79 1.07 -18.35
N ARG A 65 12.67 1.55 -18.88
CA ARG A 65 11.45 1.77 -18.11
C ARG A 65 10.99 0.55 -17.32
N LEU A 66 10.66 -0.55 -18.00
CA LEU A 66 10.20 -1.76 -17.33
C LEU A 66 11.30 -2.40 -16.46
N PRO A 67 12.56 -2.55 -16.94
CA PRO A 67 13.66 -3.02 -16.09
C PRO A 67 13.82 -2.26 -14.77
N SER A 68 13.71 -0.92 -14.79
CA SER A 68 13.82 -0.10 -13.58
C SER A 68 12.64 -0.31 -12.62
N LEU A 69 11.42 -0.42 -13.13
CA LEU A 69 10.23 -0.71 -12.32
C LEU A 69 10.32 -2.11 -11.68
N LEU A 70 10.76 -3.12 -12.43
CA LEU A 70 11.00 -4.47 -11.89
C LEU A 70 12.05 -4.45 -10.80
N ARG A 71 13.17 -3.73 -11.00
CA ARG A 71 14.18 -3.53 -9.95
C ARG A 71 13.60 -2.87 -8.70
N GLY A 72 12.70 -1.88 -8.87
CA GLY A 72 11.98 -1.23 -7.77
C GLY A 72 11.09 -2.19 -6.99
N LEU A 73 10.33 -3.06 -7.66
CA LEU A 73 9.49 -4.07 -7.00
C LEU A 73 10.29 -5.08 -6.18
N GLN A 74 11.54 -5.37 -6.58
CA GLN A 74 12.43 -6.32 -5.91
C GLN A 74 13.29 -5.68 -4.82
N GLU A 75 13.08 -4.41 -4.51
CA GLU A 75 13.87 -3.72 -3.50
C GLU A 75 13.64 -4.33 -2.11
N THR A 76 14.72 -4.42 -1.33
CA THR A 76 14.69 -5.02 0.02
C THR A 76 15.09 -4.02 1.10
N LYS A 77 15.90 -3.02 0.76
CA LYS A 77 16.36 -2.00 1.71
C LYS A 77 15.37 -0.84 1.80
N ARG A 78 14.87 -0.39 0.65
CA ARG A 78 14.01 0.78 0.51
C ARG A 78 12.62 0.37 0.03
N LEU A 79 11.74 0.09 0.99
CA LEU A 79 10.36 -0.29 0.70
C LEU A 79 9.60 0.78 -0.11
N TYR A 80 9.99 2.05 -0.01
CA TYR A 80 9.39 3.12 -0.81
C TYR A 80 9.58 2.92 -2.33
N TYR A 81 10.64 2.25 -2.78
CA TYR A 81 10.81 1.95 -4.20
C TYR A 81 9.79 0.94 -4.71
N ILE A 82 9.34 0.02 -3.86
CA ILE A 82 8.30 -0.94 -4.18
C ILE A 82 6.99 -0.17 -4.38
N LEU A 83 6.64 0.73 -3.46
CA LEU A 83 5.47 1.62 -3.58
C LEU A 83 5.54 2.44 -4.88
N ALA A 84 6.67 3.11 -5.13
CA ALA A 84 6.87 3.96 -6.29
C ALA A 84 6.75 3.18 -7.60
N ALA A 85 7.36 2.00 -7.67
CA ALA A 85 7.28 1.14 -8.84
C ALA A 85 5.86 0.58 -9.05
N SER A 86 5.18 0.12 -8.00
CA SER A 86 3.78 -0.32 -8.08
C SER A 86 2.87 0.79 -8.58
N ASN A 87 3.02 2.01 -8.05
CA ASN A 87 2.26 3.16 -8.53
C ASN A 87 2.58 3.51 -9.99
N GLY A 88 3.88 3.52 -10.36
CA GLY A 88 4.30 3.78 -11.73
C GLY A 88 3.72 2.79 -12.74
N LEU A 89 3.71 1.50 -12.41
CA LEU A 89 3.17 0.43 -13.24
C LEU A 89 1.67 0.62 -13.56
N CYS A 90 0.89 1.28 -12.69
CA CYS A 90 -0.51 1.62 -12.97
C CYS A 90 -0.67 2.50 -14.22
N SER A 91 0.37 3.26 -14.59
CA SER A 91 0.34 4.14 -15.77
C SER A 91 0.74 3.45 -17.09
N LEU A 92 1.18 2.19 -17.02
CA LEU A 92 1.65 1.44 -18.18
C LEU A 92 0.58 0.46 -18.68
N ASP A 93 0.58 0.22 -19.98
CA ASP A 93 -0.21 -0.87 -20.58
C ASP A 93 0.61 -2.17 -20.52
N LEU A 94 0.58 -2.81 -19.36
CA LEU A 94 1.36 -4.01 -19.07
C LEU A 94 1.04 -5.18 -20.00
N THR A 95 -0.12 -5.19 -20.66
CA THR A 95 -0.51 -6.26 -21.59
C THR A 95 0.33 -6.30 -22.88
N LYS A 96 1.08 -5.23 -23.17
CA LYS A 96 1.92 -5.09 -24.36
C LYS A 96 3.41 -5.35 -24.09
N GLU A 97 3.78 -5.57 -22.84
CA GLU A 97 5.17 -5.82 -22.45
C GLU A 97 5.54 -7.29 -22.71
N ASN A 98 6.83 -7.59 -22.94
CA ASN A 98 7.25 -8.98 -23.21
C ASN A 98 7.29 -9.85 -21.94
N ASP A 99 7.49 -9.23 -20.78
CA ASP A 99 7.77 -9.91 -19.50
C ASP A 99 6.58 -9.85 -18.53
N VAL A 100 5.35 -9.84 -19.04
CA VAL A 100 4.11 -9.68 -18.25
C VAL A 100 4.00 -10.69 -17.11
N SER A 101 4.42 -11.93 -17.32
CA SER A 101 4.36 -12.98 -16.30
C SER A 101 5.24 -12.67 -15.09
N ASP A 102 6.46 -12.15 -15.31
CA ASP A 102 7.38 -11.76 -14.24
C ASP A 102 6.84 -10.52 -13.50
N VAL A 103 6.33 -9.54 -14.23
CA VAL A 103 5.66 -8.36 -13.64
C VAL A 103 4.50 -8.79 -12.74
N LYS A 104 3.65 -9.70 -13.22
CA LYS A 104 2.50 -10.22 -12.48
C LYS A 104 2.92 -10.92 -11.20
N GLU A 105 3.95 -11.76 -11.24
CA GLU A 105 4.47 -12.47 -10.07
C GLU A 105 5.00 -11.50 -9.02
N LYS A 106 5.84 -10.54 -9.41
CA LYS A 106 6.38 -9.54 -8.47
C LYS A 106 5.31 -8.63 -7.88
N LEU A 107 4.29 -8.27 -8.66
CA LEU A 107 3.16 -7.51 -8.14
C LEU A 107 2.36 -8.33 -7.13
N LYS A 108 2.14 -9.63 -7.36
CA LYS A 108 1.52 -10.52 -6.35
C LYS A 108 2.32 -10.55 -5.05
N GLU A 109 3.65 -10.66 -5.13
CA GLU A 109 4.53 -10.60 -3.95
C GLU A 109 4.41 -9.26 -3.21
N ALA A 110 4.38 -8.14 -3.95
CA ALA A 110 4.22 -6.81 -3.37
C ALA A 110 2.83 -6.61 -2.72
N THR A 111 1.76 -7.15 -3.31
CA THR A 111 0.42 -7.12 -2.73
C THR A 111 0.34 -7.86 -1.39
N LEU A 112 1.19 -8.87 -1.16
CA LEU A 112 1.22 -9.64 0.08
C LEU A 112 2.04 -8.98 1.20
N LYS A 113 2.64 -7.81 0.95
CA LYS A 113 3.41 -7.11 1.99
C LYS A 113 2.47 -6.51 3.05
N PRO A 114 2.91 -6.46 4.32
CA PRO A 114 2.10 -5.90 5.40
C PRO A 114 1.91 -4.37 5.29
N GLN A 115 2.77 -3.67 4.53
CA GLN A 115 2.61 -2.24 4.30
C GLN A 115 1.39 -1.98 3.40
N GLY A 116 0.32 -1.46 3.98
CA GLY A 116 -0.96 -1.22 3.30
C GLY A 116 -0.81 -0.42 2.01
N ASP A 117 -0.05 0.67 2.03
CA ASP A 117 0.19 1.49 0.84
C ASP A 117 0.81 0.69 -0.31
N ILE A 118 1.82 -0.13 -0.02
CA ILE A 118 2.45 -0.99 -1.04
C ILE A 118 1.44 -2.00 -1.57
N ALA A 119 0.72 -2.67 -0.66
CA ALA A 119 -0.21 -3.71 -1.02
C ALA A 119 -1.34 -3.19 -1.95
N ILE A 120 -1.91 -2.03 -1.60
CA ILE A 120 -2.95 -1.35 -2.37
C ILE A 120 -2.44 -1.00 -3.76
N HIS A 121 -1.30 -0.30 -3.88
CA HIS A 121 -0.79 0.13 -5.18
C HIS A 121 -0.36 -1.04 -6.06
N ALA A 122 0.21 -2.09 -5.45
CA ALA A 122 0.55 -3.31 -6.17
C ALA A 122 -0.70 -4.01 -6.71
N PHE A 123 -1.77 -4.13 -5.91
CA PHE A 123 -3.04 -4.73 -6.36
C PHE A 123 -3.66 -3.96 -7.52
N MET A 124 -3.64 -2.62 -7.47
CA MET A 124 -4.19 -1.79 -8.55
C MET A 124 -3.44 -2.01 -9.86
N ALA A 125 -2.09 -2.03 -9.83
CA ALA A 125 -1.28 -2.33 -11.02
C ALA A 125 -1.52 -3.75 -11.53
N LEU A 126 -1.77 -4.69 -10.62
CA LEU A 126 -2.01 -6.10 -10.90
C LEU A 126 -3.39 -6.37 -11.51
N GLY A 127 -4.40 -5.54 -11.24
CA GLY A 127 -5.81 -5.79 -11.55
C GLY A 127 -6.08 -6.22 -13.00
N LYS A 128 -5.41 -5.61 -13.98
CA LYS A 128 -5.55 -5.95 -15.42
C LYS A 128 -4.83 -7.24 -15.84
N LEU A 129 -3.91 -7.73 -15.01
CA LEU A 129 -3.13 -8.94 -15.26
C LEU A 129 -3.74 -10.18 -14.61
N LEU A 130 -4.68 -9.98 -13.69
CA LEU A 130 -5.42 -11.05 -13.04
C LEU A 130 -6.56 -11.52 -13.95
N HIS A 131 -6.76 -12.83 -13.97
CA HIS A 131 -7.78 -13.49 -14.77
C HIS A 131 -8.53 -14.51 -13.92
N HIS A 132 -9.86 -14.55 -14.09
CA HIS A 132 -10.68 -15.62 -13.54
C HIS A 132 -10.72 -16.80 -14.54
N PRO A 133 -10.56 -18.06 -14.07
CA PRO A 133 -10.52 -18.49 -12.67
C PRO A 133 -9.13 -18.56 -12.02
N GLU A 134 -8.04 -18.44 -12.79
CA GLU A 134 -6.68 -18.77 -12.34
C GLU A 134 -6.21 -17.95 -11.13
N ASP A 135 -6.61 -16.69 -11.04
CA ASP A 135 -6.20 -15.76 -9.98
C ASP A 135 -7.28 -15.47 -8.94
N THR A 136 -8.47 -16.08 -9.08
CA THR A 136 -9.61 -15.79 -8.19
C THR A 136 -9.23 -16.05 -6.74
N GLU A 137 -8.63 -17.20 -6.44
CA GLU A 137 -8.23 -17.55 -5.07
C GLU A 137 -7.27 -16.52 -4.47
N PHE A 138 -6.35 -15.98 -5.26
CA PHE A 138 -5.44 -14.92 -4.80
C PHE A 138 -6.20 -13.65 -4.41
N VAL A 139 -7.19 -13.25 -5.22
CA VAL A 139 -8.03 -12.06 -4.94
C VAL A 139 -8.89 -12.25 -3.69
N LEU A 140 -9.46 -13.45 -3.51
CA LEU A 140 -10.32 -13.75 -2.36
C LEU A 140 -9.62 -13.57 -1.01
N ARG A 141 -8.30 -13.76 -0.95
CA ARG A 141 -7.50 -13.54 0.27
C ARG A 141 -7.69 -12.14 0.85
N PHE A 142 -7.94 -11.16 0.00
CA PHE A 142 -8.05 -9.76 0.37
C PHE A 142 -9.48 -9.32 0.69
N LEU A 143 -10.51 -10.12 0.36
CA LEU A 143 -11.87 -9.84 0.81
C LEU A 143 -12.04 -10.02 2.32
N HIS A 144 -11.17 -10.81 2.92
CA HIS A 144 -11.17 -11.12 4.35
C HIS A 144 -10.27 -10.19 5.17
N CYS A 145 -9.57 -9.25 4.54
CA CYS A 145 -8.73 -8.29 5.25
C CYS A 145 -9.61 -7.23 5.93
N ASP A 146 -9.42 -7.04 7.23
CA ASP A 146 -10.16 -6.04 7.99
C ASP A 146 -9.79 -4.60 7.55
N LYS A 147 -10.83 -3.78 7.35
CA LYS A 147 -10.80 -2.32 7.17
C LYS A 147 -9.65 -1.77 6.30
N SER A 148 -9.50 -2.25 5.07
CA SER A 148 -8.47 -1.77 4.14
C SER A 148 -9.05 -1.49 2.76
N THR A 149 -8.65 -0.39 2.11
CA THR A 149 -8.98 -0.11 0.70
C THR A 149 -8.76 -1.32 -0.24
N LEU A 150 -7.86 -2.22 0.15
CA LEU A 150 -7.57 -3.47 -0.54
C LEU A 150 -8.79 -4.41 -0.67
N HIS A 151 -9.69 -4.50 0.33
CA HIS A 151 -10.87 -5.36 0.23
C HIS A 151 -11.92 -4.83 -0.76
N TYR A 152 -12.06 -3.50 -0.90
CA TYR A 152 -12.96 -2.87 -1.86
C TYR A 152 -12.42 -3.01 -3.28
N ASN A 153 -11.09 -2.93 -3.44
CA ASN A 153 -10.43 -3.23 -4.71
C ASN A 153 -10.60 -4.70 -5.09
N ALA A 154 -10.47 -5.63 -4.14
CA ALA A 154 -10.72 -7.06 -4.37
C ALA A 154 -12.18 -7.35 -4.75
N LEU A 155 -13.14 -6.75 -4.03
CA LEU A 155 -14.57 -6.84 -4.34
C LEU A 155 -14.87 -6.30 -5.73
N THR A 156 -14.32 -5.13 -6.07
CA THR A 156 -14.50 -4.51 -7.38
C THR A 156 -13.93 -5.39 -8.49
N TRP A 157 -12.74 -5.98 -8.28
CA TRP A 157 -12.17 -6.93 -9.23
C TRP A 157 -13.08 -8.16 -9.40
N LEU A 158 -13.57 -8.74 -8.30
CA LEU A 158 -14.43 -9.92 -8.31
C LEU A 158 -15.71 -9.68 -9.12
N LEU A 159 -16.41 -8.59 -8.81
CA LEU A 159 -17.65 -8.20 -9.49
C LEU A 159 -17.45 -7.91 -10.98
N ALA A 160 -16.30 -7.32 -11.35
CA ALA A 160 -15.99 -6.98 -12.73
C ALA A 160 -15.55 -8.18 -13.59
N ASN A 161 -14.92 -9.20 -12.99
CA ASN A 161 -14.23 -10.26 -13.74
C ASN A 161 -14.90 -11.64 -13.65
N VAL A 162 -15.71 -11.91 -12.61
CA VAL A 162 -16.42 -13.20 -12.48
C VAL A 162 -17.82 -13.07 -13.08
N LYS A 163 -18.03 -13.74 -14.22
CA LYS A 163 -19.29 -13.63 -14.98
C LYS A 163 -20.46 -14.38 -14.34
N ASP A 164 -20.21 -15.46 -13.61
CA ASP A 164 -21.27 -16.21 -12.93
C ASP A 164 -21.66 -15.51 -11.62
N LYS A 165 -22.81 -14.81 -11.65
CA LYS A 165 -23.35 -14.15 -10.46
C LYS A 165 -23.60 -15.10 -9.29
N ASN A 166 -23.92 -16.37 -9.55
CA ASN A 166 -24.13 -17.34 -8.48
C ASN A 166 -22.81 -17.73 -7.80
N GLU A 167 -21.72 -17.73 -8.53
CA GLU A 167 -20.38 -17.95 -7.98
C GLU A 167 -19.99 -16.79 -7.05
N VAL A 168 -20.12 -15.55 -7.54
CA VAL A 168 -19.89 -14.34 -6.74
C VAL A 168 -20.75 -14.33 -5.48
N LYS A 169 -22.05 -14.64 -5.61
CA LYS A 169 -22.97 -14.70 -4.48
C LYS A 169 -22.51 -15.70 -3.41
N LYS A 170 -22.08 -16.90 -3.79
CA LYS A 170 -21.57 -17.90 -2.85
C LYS A 170 -20.31 -17.44 -2.12
N VAL A 171 -19.42 -16.73 -2.81
CA VAL A 171 -18.23 -16.12 -2.20
C VAL A 171 -18.65 -15.10 -1.13
N LEU A 172 -19.55 -14.18 -1.47
CA LEU A 172 -20.00 -13.12 -0.55
C LEU A 172 -20.77 -13.68 0.67
N GLU A 173 -21.59 -14.73 0.47
CA GLU A 173 -22.34 -15.39 1.54
C GLU A 173 -21.46 -16.18 2.53
N ASN A 174 -20.16 -16.33 2.25
CA ASN A 174 -19.23 -16.92 3.20
C ASN A 174 -19.12 -16.04 4.45
N LYS A 175 -19.28 -16.64 5.63
CA LYS A 175 -19.21 -15.96 6.93
C LYS A 175 -17.87 -15.29 7.21
N ALA A 176 -16.80 -15.73 6.55
CA ALA A 176 -15.48 -15.11 6.67
C ALA A 176 -15.39 -13.75 5.95
N VAL A 177 -16.30 -13.44 5.01
CA VAL A 177 -16.36 -12.10 4.39
C VAL A 177 -17.01 -11.14 5.40
N PRO A 178 -16.40 -9.98 5.69
CA PRO A 178 -16.98 -8.95 6.56
C PRO A 178 -18.40 -8.55 6.15
N GLU A 179 -19.24 -8.19 7.11
CA GLU A 179 -20.67 -7.91 6.89
C GLU A 179 -20.90 -6.72 5.95
N ASP A 180 -20.15 -5.64 6.14
CA ASP A 180 -20.17 -4.44 5.29
C ASP A 180 -19.80 -4.75 3.83
N ILE A 181 -18.75 -5.56 3.62
CA ILE A 181 -18.32 -5.99 2.28
C ILE A 181 -19.34 -6.91 1.62
N ARG A 182 -19.96 -7.79 2.41
CA ARG A 182 -21.03 -8.67 1.92
C ARG A 182 -22.25 -7.86 1.49
N GLU A 183 -22.69 -6.91 2.31
CA GLU A 183 -23.84 -6.06 2.00
C GLU A 183 -23.59 -5.24 0.72
N GLU A 184 -22.46 -4.54 0.65
CA GLU A 184 -22.11 -3.75 -0.54
C GLU A 184 -21.99 -4.65 -1.79
N GLY A 185 -21.32 -5.79 -1.66
CA GLY A 185 -21.12 -6.72 -2.77
C GLY A 185 -22.43 -7.28 -3.33
N LEU A 186 -23.38 -7.63 -2.45
CA LEU A 186 -24.69 -8.13 -2.86
C LEU A 186 -25.53 -7.02 -3.50
N GLU A 187 -25.52 -5.80 -2.94
CA GLU A 187 -26.22 -4.65 -3.53
C GLU A 187 -25.70 -4.30 -4.93
N ARG A 188 -24.37 -4.29 -5.11
CA ARG A 188 -23.73 -4.05 -6.42
C ARG A 188 -24.02 -5.15 -7.43
N LEU A 189 -24.13 -6.41 -6.98
CA LEU A 189 -24.45 -7.55 -7.84
C LEU A 189 -25.90 -7.51 -8.35
N GLU A 190 -26.82 -6.99 -7.53
CA GLU A 190 -28.26 -6.83 -7.84
C GLU A 190 -28.56 -5.61 -8.70
N SER A 191 -27.82 -4.51 -8.52
CA SER A 191 -28.06 -3.24 -9.24
C SER A 191 -27.51 -3.18 -10.66
N ASP A 192 -26.78 -4.20 -11.13
CA ASP A 192 -26.05 -4.22 -12.42
C ASP A 192 -25.05 -3.04 -12.59
N LEU A 193 -24.73 -2.32 -11.51
CA LEU A 193 -23.75 -1.23 -11.48
C LEU A 193 -22.32 -1.81 -11.37
N ILE A 194 -21.84 -2.43 -12.45
CA ILE A 194 -20.48 -2.99 -12.57
C ILE A 194 -19.58 -2.05 -13.40
N GLU A 195 -19.69 -0.72 -13.21
CA GLU A 195 -18.91 0.26 -13.99
C GLU A 195 -17.63 0.77 -13.30
N VAL A 196 -17.27 0.27 -12.12
CA VAL A 196 -16.08 0.75 -11.40
C VAL A 196 -14.82 0.10 -11.97
N ASP A 197 -14.11 0.82 -12.85
CA ASP A 197 -12.77 0.46 -13.30
C ASP A 197 -11.77 0.65 -12.14
N LEU A 198 -11.02 -0.39 -11.78
CA LEU A 198 -9.95 -0.32 -10.78
C LEU A 198 -8.92 0.78 -11.08
N ASN A 199 -8.74 1.20 -12.34
CA ASN A 199 -7.85 2.32 -12.66
C ASN A 199 -8.41 3.66 -12.19
N GLN A 200 -9.74 3.82 -12.07
CA GLN A 200 -10.31 5.02 -11.49
C GLN A 200 -9.96 5.09 -10.00
N ASN A 201 -10.02 3.98 -9.27
CA ASN A 201 -9.58 3.92 -7.87
C ASN A 201 -8.11 4.33 -7.72
N ALA A 202 -7.25 3.95 -8.66
CA ALA A 202 -5.85 4.38 -8.67
C ALA A 202 -5.66 5.90 -8.75
N SER A 203 -6.60 6.62 -9.37
CA SER A 203 -6.54 8.09 -9.45
C SER A 203 -6.97 8.79 -8.17
N PHE A 204 -7.70 8.12 -7.27
CA PHE A 204 -8.21 8.68 -6.01
C PHE A 204 -7.49 8.12 -4.78
N THR A 205 -6.67 7.09 -4.97
CA THR A 205 -5.87 6.51 -3.89
C THR A 205 -4.77 7.48 -3.49
N TYR A 206 -4.71 7.81 -2.20
CA TYR A 206 -3.62 8.60 -1.66
C TYR A 206 -2.29 7.84 -1.81
N THR A 207 -1.26 8.54 -2.27
CA THR A 207 0.09 8.01 -2.35
C THR A 207 0.99 8.89 -1.49
N PRO A 208 1.61 8.38 -0.41
CA PRO A 208 2.52 9.18 0.40
C PRO A 208 3.80 9.53 -0.38
N ASN A 209 4.37 10.70 -0.07
CA ASN A 209 5.73 11.03 -0.52
C ASN A 209 6.77 10.22 0.26
N LEU A 210 8.04 10.31 -0.15
CA LEU A 210 9.15 9.56 0.46
C LEU A 210 9.28 9.86 1.95
N ALA A 211 9.25 11.14 2.33
CA ALA A 211 9.46 11.57 3.70
C ALA A 211 8.34 11.08 4.63
N ASP A 212 7.09 11.21 4.21
CA ASP A 212 5.91 10.76 4.95
C ASP A 212 5.91 9.24 5.10
N PHE A 213 6.18 8.50 4.03
CA PHE A 213 6.26 7.04 4.08
C PHE A 213 7.38 6.56 5.02
N GLU A 214 8.57 7.16 4.93
CA GLU A 214 9.69 6.80 5.82
C GLU A 214 9.45 7.21 7.27
N ALA A 215 8.73 8.31 7.52
CA ALA A 215 8.33 8.72 8.86
C ALA A 215 7.30 7.74 9.46
N MET A 216 6.26 7.38 8.70
CA MET A 216 5.25 6.40 9.12
C MET A 216 5.89 5.03 9.40
N ARG A 217 6.75 4.54 8.49
CA ARG A 217 7.46 3.27 8.68
C ARG A 217 8.33 3.26 9.93
N ARG A 218 9.09 4.34 10.18
CA ARG A 218 9.92 4.44 11.40
C ARG A 218 9.05 4.41 12.65
N LYS A 219 7.93 5.14 12.64
CA LYS A 219 6.96 5.13 13.74
C LYS A 219 6.40 3.73 13.97
N GLU A 220 5.95 3.03 12.94
CA GLU A 220 5.48 1.63 13.03
C GLU A 220 6.56 0.70 13.61
N GLN A 221 7.81 0.84 13.18
CA GLN A 221 8.91 0.04 13.69
C GLN A 221 9.15 0.29 15.18
N THR A 222 9.22 1.55 15.61
CA THR A 222 9.36 1.91 17.01
C THR A 222 8.20 1.37 17.85
N LEU A 223 6.96 1.48 17.37
CA LEU A 223 5.79 0.94 18.05
C LEU A 223 5.82 -0.59 18.13
N SER A 224 6.34 -1.26 17.09
CA SER A 224 6.54 -2.72 17.11
C SER A 224 7.62 -3.16 18.10
N GLU A 225 8.68 -2.37 18.26
CA GLU A 225 9.73 -2.63 19.25
C GLU A 225 9.17 -2.46 20.66
N ILE A 226 8.46 -1.36 20.92
CA ILE A 226 7.75 -1.12 22.19
C ILE A 226 6.75 -2.25 22.48
N PHE A 227 5.96 -2.67 21.50
CA PHE A 227 5.02 -3.79 21.69
C PHE A 227 5.71 -5.04 22.24
N THR A 228 6.88 -5.36 21.68
CA THR A 228 7.67 -6.54 22.08
C THR A 228 8.24 -6.39 23.49
N GLU A 229 8.51 -5.17 23.94
CA GLU A 229 8.98 -4.89 25.30
C GLU A 229 7.84 -4.92 26.33
N LEU A 230 6.63 -4.54 25.92
CA LEU A 230 5.44 -4.48 26.78
C LEU A 230 4.74 -5.82 26.97
N ASP A 231 4.76 -6.70 25.96
CA ASP A 231 4.21 -8.05 26.02
C ASP A 231 5.11 -8.95 26.92
N THR A 232 4.99 -8.74 28.23
CA THR A 232 5.87 -9.35 29.23
C THR A 232 5.54 -10.82 29.46
N ASP A 233 4.26 -11.20 29.31
CA ASP A 233 3.80 -12.57 29.43
C ASP A 233 3.95 -13.36 28.10
N GLN A 234 4.35 -12.70 27.01
CA GLN A 234 4.58 -13.24 25.67
C GLN A 234 3.34 -13.94 25.10
N ASP A 235 2.16 -13.46 25.45
CA ASP A 235 0.91 -13.99 24.93
C ASP A 235 0.52 -13.38 23.58
N GLY A 236 1.33 -12.42 23.09
CA GLY A 236 1.15 -11.77 21.80
C GLY A 236 0.12 -10.65 21.83
N LYS A 237 -0.29 -10.19 23.02
CA LYS A 237 -1.26 -9.13 23.22
C LYS A 237 -0.82 -8.18 24.34
N ILE A 238 -1.37 -6.97 24.37
CA ILE A 238 -1.14 -5.99 25.44
C ILE A 238 -2.42 -5.85 26.29
N GLY A 239 -2.31 -6.15 27.57
CA GLY A 239 -3.37 -5.94 28.55
C GLY A 239 -3.36 -4.54 29.19
N ALA A 240 -4.41 -4.22 29.96
CA ALA A 240 -4.55 -2.93 30.62
C ALA A 240 -3.45 -2.62 31.64
N GLU A 241 -2.91 -3.65 32.30
CA GLU A 241 -1.80 -3.50 33.25
C GLU A 241 -0.47 -3.17 32.53
N GLU A 242 -0.20 -3.80 31.39
CA GLU A 242 0.98 -3.55 30.57
C GLU A 242 0.94 -2.16 29.93
N LEU A 243 -0.22 -1.76 29.41
CA LEU A 243 -0.44 -0.40 28.90
C LEU A 243 -0.27 0.66 30.01
N LEU A 244 -0.75 0.38 31.22
CA LEU A 244 -0.60 1.27 32.36
C LEU A 244 0.88 1.43 32.74
N SER A 245 1.61 0.31 32.85
CA SER A 245 3.06 0.30 33.13
C SER A 245 3.82 1.12 32.09
N PHE A 246 3.53 0.93 30.81
CA PHE A 246 4.12 1.73 29.73
C PHE A 246 3.91 3.23 29.93
N CYS A 247 2.67 3.64 30.22
CA CYS A 247 2.32 5.04 30.40
C CYS A 247 3.10 5.66 31.58
N GLU A 248 3.25 4.92 32.68
CA GLU A 248 4.07 5.34 33.82
C GLU A 248 5.54 5.50 33.44
N ASP A 249 6.10 4.56 32.67
CA ASP A 249 7.50 4.59 32.22
C ASP A 249 7.82 5.79 31.31
N ILE A 250 6.87 6.20 30.44
CA ILE A 250 7.01 7.39 29.59
C ILE A 250 6.57 8.69 30.28
N GLY A 251 6.27 8.64 31.59
CA GLY A 251 5.91 9.82 32.39
C GLY A 251 4.50 10.36 32.14
N THR A 252 3.62 9.56 31.54
CA THR A 252 2.21 9.89 31.30
C THR A 252 1.33 9.34 32.41
N VAL A 253 0.54 10.20 33.04
CA VAL A 253 -0.41 9.76 34.08
C VAL A 253 -1.60 9.09 33.43
N MET A 254 -1.74 7.78 33.66
CA MET A 254 -2.90 6.98 33.25
C MET A 254 -3.47 6.25 34.47
N THR A 255 -4.79 6.02 34.50
CA THR A 255 -5.42 5.13 35.50
C THR A 255 -5.81 3.81 34.85
N LEU A 256 -5.96 2.75 35.65
CA LEU A 256 -6.37 1.45 35.15
C LEU A 256 -7.72 1.51 34.42
N GLU A 257 -8.68 2.30 34.91
CA GLU A 257 -9.98 2.44 34.22
C GLU A 257 -9.83 3.13 32.86
N LYS A 258 -8.89 4.06 32.74
CA LYS A 258 -8.59 4.74 31.48
C LYS A 258 -7.89 3.80 30.50
N ALA A 259 -6.92 3.02 30.95
CA ALA A 259 -6.26 1.98 30.15
C ALA A 259 -7.27 0.95 29.60
N GLN A 260 -8.14 0.43 30.47
CA GLN A 260 -9.22 -0.49 30.07
C GLN A 260 -10.18 0.15 29.07
N LYS A 261 -10.52 1.43 29.24
CA LYS A 261 -11.40 2.14 28.31
C LYS A 261 -10.74 2.32 26.94
N ASP A 262 -9.45 2.60 26.91
CA ASP A 262 -8.70 2.82 25.66
C ASP A 262 -8.52 1.50 24.91
N ILE A 263 -8.13 0.42 25.60
CA ILE A 263 -8.10 -0.94 25.04
C ILE A 263 -9.45 -1.33 24.46
N LYS A 264 -10.53 -1.16 25.22
CA LYS A 264 -11.88 -1.53 24.79
C LYS A 264 -12.34 -0.84 23.50
N HIS A 265 -11.74 0.29 23.13
CA HIS A 265 -12.09 0.96 21.88
C HIS A 265 -11.54 0.23 20.64
N PHE A 266 -10.42 -0.48 20.78
CA PHE A 266 -9.70 -1.14 19.70
C PHE A 266 -9.79 -2.66 19.76
N ASP A 267 -10.04 -3.23 20.94
CA ASP A 267 -10.25 -4.66 21.20
C ASP A 267 -11.44 -5.22 20.39
N GLY A 268 -11.13 -5.82 19.23
CA GLY A 268 -12.13 -6.36 18.31
C GLY A 268 -12.74 -7.69 18.78
N ASP A 269 -11.97 -8.52 19.48
CA ASP A 269 -12.41 -9.85 19.95
C ASP A 269 -13.02 -9.83 21.37
N ASN A 270 -12.97 -8.68 22.04
CA ASN A 270 -13.47 -8.41 23.39
C ASN A 270 -12.81 -9.29 24.47
N ASP A 271 -11.54 -9.66 24.30
CA ASP A 271 -10.81 -10.44 25.30
C ASP A 271 -10.13 -9.56 26.38
N GLY A 272 -10.21 -8.24 26.24
CA GLY A 272 -9.64 -7.27 27.18
C GLY A 272 -8.16 -7.01 26.98
N LYS A 273 -7.57 -7.49 25.88
CA LYS A 273 -6.22 -7.19 25.43
C LYS A 273 -6.27 -6.72 23.97
N ILE A 274 -5.16 -6.16 23.48
CA ILE A 274 -5.04 -5.75 22.07
C ILE A 274 -3.88 -6.43 21.39
N VAL A 275 -4.08 -6.88 20.16
CA VAL A 275 -3.01 -7.42 19.32
C VAL A 275 -2.15 -6.30 18.73
N LYS A 276 -1.03 -6.67 18.11
CA LYS A 276 -0.06 -5.70 17.55
C LYS A 276 -0.67 -4.65 16.62
N ASP A 277 -1.57 -5.05 15.72
CA ASP A 277 -2.18 -4.11 14.76
C ASP A 277 -3.10 -3.10 15.47
N GLU A 278 -3.89 -3.56 16.44
CA GLU A 278 -4.73 -2.72 17.30
C GLU A 278 -3.89 -1.78 18.19
N TRP A 279 -2.73 -2.24 18.69
CA TRP A 279 -1.77 -1.40 19.42
C TRP A 279 -1.25 -0.24 18.57
N ILE A 280 -0.87 -0.53 17.31
CA ILE A 280 -0.42 0.49 16.38
C ILE A 280 -1.56 1.51 16.15
N GLU A 281 -2.78 1.05 15.89
CA GLU A 281 -3.95 1.92 15.75
C GLU A 281 -4.24 2.76 17.01
N LEU A 282 -4.04 2.22 18.21
CA LEU A 282 -4.21 2.94 19.47
C LEU A 282 -3.17 4.06 19.62
N MET A 283 -1.92 3.79 19.23
CA MET A 283 -0.79 4.72 19.36
C MET A 283 -0.75 5.84 18.32
N PHE A 284 -1.25 5.60 17.10
CA PHE A 284 -1.18 6.57 16.00
C PHE A 284 -1.94 7.89 16.25
N PRO A 285 -3.18 7.89 16.78
CA PRO A 285 -3.96 9.09 17.08
C PRO A 285 -3.75 9.65 18.49
N GLN A 286 -3.35 8.84 19.48
CA GLN A 286 -3.45 9.22 20.90
C GLN A 286 -2.11 9.58 21.57
N PHE A 287 -0.97 9.10 21.06
CA PHE A 287 0.32 9.30 21.71
C PHE A 287 1.32 9.93 20.75
N ASN A 288 1.66 11.20 21.03
CA ASN A 288 2.83 11.84 20.43
C ASN A 288 4.07 11.27 21.12
N VAL A 289 4.53 10.12 20.66
CA VAL A 289 5.87 9.63 21.00
C VAL A 289 6.85 10.57 20.28
N GLN A 290 7.40 11.53 21.03
CA GLN A 290 8.39 12.50 20.54
C GLN A 290 9.76 11.87 20.36
#